data_AF-A0A2S9F5V3-F1
#
_entry.id   AF-A0A2S9F5V3-F1
#
_cell.length_a   1.000
_cell.length_b   1.000
_cell.length_c   1.000
_cell.angle_alpha   90.00
_cell.angle_beta   90.00
_cell.angle_gamma   90.00
#
_symmetry.space_group_name_H-M   'P 1'
#
loop_
_entity.id
_entity.type
_entity.pdbx_description
1 polymer ?
#
loop_
_entity_poly.entity_id
_entity_poly.type
_entity_poly.pdbx_seq_one_letter_code
_entity_poly.pdbx_strand_id
1 'polypeptide(L)' 'MAASASLTGSVTAAATPSYGVSVVTLSQATVDGIDYITREITIAPGGSTGWHYHDPTVYGLVRSGTLTH' A
#
# COMPACT_ATOMS: atom_id res chain seq x y z
N MET A 1 -15.99 -28.81 32.81
CA MET A 1 -16.13 -28.17 31.47
C MET A 1 -15.43 -26.83 31.53
N ALA A 2 -14.40 -26.61 30.71
CA ALA A 2 -13.78 -25.29 30.57
C ALA A 2 -14.48 -24.55 29.42
N ALA A 3 -14.98 -23.35 29.68
CA ALA A 3 -15.62 -22.51 28.67
C ALA A 3 -14.55 -21.82 27.82
N SER A 4 -14.57 -22.04 26.51
CA SER A 4 -13.77 -21.27 25.54
C SER A 4 -14.46 -19.93 25.30
N ALA A 5 -13.80 -18.84 25.70
CA ALA A 5 -14.24 -17.50 25.36
C ALA A 5 -13.77 -17.16 23.93
N SER A 6 -14.71 -17.04 23.00
CA SER A 6 -14.43 -16.58 21.64
C SER A 6 -14.20 -15.06 21.64
N LEU A 7 -13.00 -14.63 21.26
CA LEU A 7 -12.68 -13.22 21.02
C LEU A 7 -13.37 -12.76 19.73
N THR A 8 -14.59 -12.22 19.82
CA THR A 8 -15.35 -11.68 18.68
C THR A 8 -15.05 -10.20 18.40
N GLY A 9 -13.80 -9.77 18.60
CA GLY A 9 -13.39 -8.38 18.37
C GLY A 9 -12.68 -8.21 17.03
N SER A 10 -13.08 -7.20 16.24
CA SER A 10 -12.32 -6.78 15.06
C SER A 10 -10.94 -6.31 15.48
N VAL A 11 -9.89 -7.02 15.04
CA VAL A 11 -8.51 -6.56 15.20
C VAL A 11 -8.17 -5.59 14.07
N THR A 12 -7.78 -4.37 14.40
CA THR A 12 -7.23 -3.44 13.40
C THR A 12 -5.85 -3.94 13.00
N ALA A 13 -5.68 -4.30 11.73
CA ALA A 13 -4.36 -4.64 11.20
C ALA A 13 -3.47 -3.39 11.19
N ALA A 14 -2.22 -3.54 11.65
CA ALA A 14 -1.25 -2.46 11.68
C ALA A 14 -0.47 -2.41 10.36
N ALA A 15 -0.23 -1.19 9.87
CA ALA A 15 0.67 -0.92 8.75
C ALA A 15 2.03 -1.61 8.97
N THR A 16 2.57 -2.25 7.94
CA THR A 16 3.97 -2.72 7.96
C THR A 16 4.84 -1.85 7.06
N PRO A 17 6.12 -1.62 7.41
CA PRO A 17 6.97 -0.72 6.65
C PRO A 17 7.33 -1.30 5.28
N SER A 18 7.54 -0.42 4.30
CA SER A 18 8.13 -0.77 3.02
C SER A 18 9.61 -1.11 3.14
N TYR A 19 10.12 -1.97 2.26
CA TYR A 19 11.55 -2.28 2.15
C TYR A 19 11.96 -2.61 0.71
N GLY A 20 13.19 -2.25 0.34
CA GLY A 20 13.68 -2.43 -1.03
C GLY A 20 12.93 -1.60 -2.06
N VAL A 21 12.36 -0.46 -1.65
CA VAL A 21 11.57 0.44 -2.52
C VAL A 21 12.30 1.77 -2.68
N SER A 22 12.36 2.25 -3.92
CA SER A 22 12.74 3.63 -4.24
C SER A 22 11.62 4.32 -5.01
N VAL A 23 11.40 5.61 -4.73
CA VAL A 23 10.25 6.36 -5.25
C VAL A 23 10.71 7.67 -5.86
N VAL A 24 10.14 8.00 -7.03
CA VAL A 24 10.29 9.31 -7.68
C VAL A 24 8.91 9.88 -7.94
N THR A 25 8.66 11.13 -7.51
CA THR A 25 7.44 11.85 -7.90
C THR A 25 7.62 12.39 -9.31
N LEU A 26 6.76 11.98 -10.24
CA LEU A 26 6.79 12.42 -11.64
C LEU A 26 5.95 13.69 -11.84
N SER A 27 4.79 13.75 -11.21
CA SER A 27 3.90 14.91 -11.23
C SER A 27 3.06 14.97 -9.96
N GLN A 28 2.68 16.19 -9.59
CA GLN A 28 1.79 16.46 -8.48
C GLN A 28 0.95 17.68 -8.80
N ALA A 29 -0.35 17.56 -8.65
CA ALA A 29 -1.29 18.66 -8.81
C ALA A 29 -2.48 18.46 -7.87
N THR A 30 -3.10 19.56 -7.48
CA THR A 30 -4.39 19.56 -6.79
C THR A 30 -5.43 20.13 -7.76
N VAL A 31 -6.51 19.39 -8.01
CA VAL A 31 -7.61 19.79 -8.90
C VAL A 31 -8.91 19.59 -8.15
N ASP A 32 -9.71 20.65 -8.03
CA ASP A 32 -10.98 20.66 -7.28
C ASP A 32 -10.88 20.09 -5.84
N GLY A 33 -9.73 20.34 -5.19
CA GLY A 33 -9.45 19.88 -3.82
C GLY A 33 -8.98 18.42 -3.72
N ILE A 34 -8.77 17.74 -4.85
CA ILE A 34 -8.24 16.37 -4.91
C ILE A 34 -6.78 16.40 -5.32
N ASP A 35 -5.94 15.70 -4.55
CA ASP A 35 -4.53 15.54 -4.85
C ASP A 35 -4.30 14.37 -5.82
N TYR A 36 -3.73 14.71 -6.97
CA TYR A 36 -3.27 13.74 -7.97
C TYR A 36 -1.75 13.71 -7.93
N ILE A 37 -1.21 12.59 -7.44
CA ILE A 37 0.24 12.41 -7.33
C ILE A 37 0.65 11.17 -8.11
N THR A 38 1.37 11.38 -9.20
CA THR A 38 1.93 10.29 -10.02
C THR A 38 3.34 10.00 -9.56
N ARG A 39 3.59 8.74 -9.20
CA ARG A 39 4.91 8.27 -8.75
C ARG A 39 5.40 7.14 -9.62
N GLU A 40 6.69 7.15 -9.90
CA GLU A 40 7.40 5.96 -10.35
C GLU A 40 7.97 5.27 -9.12
N ILE A 41 7.62 4.00 -8.95
CA ILE A 41 8.09 3.17 -7.84
C ILE A 41 8.89 2.03 -8.44
N THR A 42 10.14 1.88 -7.99
CA THR A 42 10.96 0.71 -8.29
C THR A 42 11.05 -0.14 -7.03
N ILE A 43 10.64 -1.40 -7.14
CA ILE A 43 10.73 -2.40 -6.07
C ILE A 43 11.85 -3.36 -6.47
N ALA A 44 12.91 -3.42 -5.66
CA ALA A 44 14.00 -4.36 -5.86
C ALA A 44 13.49 -5.82 -5.75
N PRO A 45 14.18 -6.82 -6.32
CA PRO A 45 13.80 -8.22 -6.16
C PRO A 45 13.61 -8.60 -4.68
N GLY A 46 12.45 -9.17 -4.36
CA GLY A 46 12.06 -9.53 -2.99
C GLY A 46 11.56 -8.37 -2.11
N GLY A 47 11.55 -7.12 -2.60
CA GLY A 47 11.04 -5.95 -1.88
C GLY A 47 9.51 -5.92 -1.73
N SER A 48 9.02 -5.01 -0.89
CA SER A 48 7.58 -4.80 -0.67
C SER A 48 7.27 -3.36 -0.28
N THR A 49 6.10 -2.88 -0.67
CA THR A 49 5.52 -1.62 -0.18
C THR A 49 5.01 -1.72 1.27
N GLY A 50 5.03 -2.91 1.87
CA GLY A 50 4.41 -3.19 3.16
C GLY A 50 2.90 -3.30 3.06
N TRP A 51 2.26 -3.87 4.09
CA TRP A 51 0.82 -3.87 4.24
C TRP A 51 0.38 -2.45 4.61
N HIS A 52 -0.53 -1.90 3.83
CA HIS A 52 -1.14 -0.59 4.06
C HIS A 52 -2.49 -0.54 3.35
N TYR A 53 -3.25 0.52 3.62
CA TYR A 53 -4.59 0.73 3.07
C TYR A 53 -4.76 2.20 2.65
N HIS A 54 -5.57 2.42 1.62
CA HIS A 54 -5.96 3.74 1.13
C HIS A 54 -7.49 3.82 1.03
N ASP A 55 -8.07 4.89 1.59
CA ASP A 55 -9.48 5.23 1.32
C ASP A 55 -9.68 5.69 -0.13
N PRO A 56 -8.81 6.54 -0.73
CA PRO A 56 -8.92 6.91 -2.14
C PRO A 56 -8.43 5.80 -3.08
N THR A 57 -8.95 5.80 -4.32
CA THR A 57 -8.52 4.85 -5.35
C THR A 57 -7.07 5.05 -5.77
N VAL A 58 -6.32 3.96 -5.82
CA VAL A 58 -4.96 3.92 -6.39
C VAL A 58 -4.98 3.19 -7.73
N TYR A 59 -4.35 3.78 -8.74
CA TYR A 59 -4.14 3.15 -10.04
C TYR A 59 -2.68 2.70 -10.16
N GLY A 60 -2.47 1.45 -10.57
CA GLY A 60 -1.15 0.88 -10.79
C GLY A 60 -0.95 0.48 -12.25
N LEU A 61 0.21 0.85 -12.81
CA LEU A 61 0.68 0.36 -14.10
C LEU A 61 2.05 -0.30 -13.91
N VAL A 62 2.16 -1.59 -14.25
CA VAL A 62 3.45 -2.28 -14.25
C VAL A 62 4.18 -1.96 -15.55
N ARG A 63 5.15 -1.04 -15.50
CA ARG A 63 5.99 -0.69 -16.67
C ARG A 63 6.95 -1.83 -17.05
N SER A 64 7.45 -2.58 -16.07
CA SER A 64 8.38 -3.70 -16.26
C SER A 64 8.34 -4.66 -15.06
N GLY A 65 8.66 -5.94 -15.29
CA GLY A 65 8.70 -6.98 -14.27
C GLY A 65 7.34 -7.61 -13.96
N THR A 66 7.19 -8.13 -12.74
CA THR A 66 5.94 -8.72 -12.23
C THR A 66 5.69 -8.19 -10.84
N LEU A 67 4.46 -7.71 -10.61
CA LEU A 67 3.98 -7.28 -9.31
C LEU A 67 2.95 -8.29 -8.82
N THR A 68 3.15 -8.81 -7.62
CA THR A 68 2.15 -9.62 -6.90
C THR A 68 1.42 -8.73 -5.90
N HIS A 69 0.09 -8.79 -5.89
CA HIS A 69 -0.80 -8.00 -5.03
C HIS A 69 -1.86 -8.93 -4.44
#